data_AF-A0A6V8PAX8-F1
#
_entry.id   AF-A0A6V8PAX8-F1
#
_cell.length_a   1.000
_cell.length_b   1.000
_cell.length_c   1.000
_cell.angle_alpha   90.00
_cell.angle_beta   90.00
_cell.angle_gamma   90.00
#
_symmetry.space_group_name_H-M   'P 1'
#
loop_
_entity.id
_entity.type
_entity.pdbx_description
1 polymer ?
#
loop_
_entity_poly.entity_id
_entity_poly.type
_entity_poly.pdbx_seq_one_letter_code
_entity_poly.pdbx_strand_id
1 'polypeptide(L)' 'MIYPSGQDILAQAIDKLRISARGLDRILKVARTIADLEDAKAIELPHLAEAIQYRSWDRERP' A
#
# COMPACT_ATOMS: atom_id res chain seq x y z
N MET A 1 -4.73 9.28 -10.10
CA MET A 1 -6.12 9.32 -9.60
C MET A 1 -6.45 7.89 -9.16
N ILE A 2 -6.57 7.65 -7.86
CA ILE A 2 -6.85 6.32 -7.29
C ILE A 2 -8.36 6.10 -7.40
N TYR A 3 -8.80 4.95 -7.95
CA TYR A 3 -10.23 4.63 -8.07
C TYR A 3 -10.90 4.54 -6.67
N PRO A 4 -12.15 5.00 -6.52
CA PRO A 4 -12.83 5.16 -5.22
C PRO A 4 -12.96 3.86 -4.40
N SER A 5 -13.03 2.69 -5.05
CA SER A 5 -13.20 1.40 -4.37
C SER A 5 -11.97 0.93 -3.57
N GLY A 6 -10.77 1.41 -3.92
CA GLY A 6 -9.55 1.09 -3.17
C GLY A 6 -9.32 1.98 -1.95
N GLN A 7 -9.89 3.19 -1.95
CA GLN A 7 -9.70 4.16 -0.88
C GLN A 7 -10.37 3.74 0.42
N ASP A 8 -11.58 3.18 0.36
CA ASP A 8 -12.32 2.76 1.56
C ASP A 8 -11.68 1.56 2.27
N ILE A 9 -11.20 0.57 1.50
CA ILE A 9 -10.49 -0.58 2.06
C ILE A 9 -9.15 -0.13 2.66
N LEU A 10 -8.47 0.79 1.97
CA LEU A 10 -7.23 1.36 2.46
C LEU A 10 -7.45 2.17 3.74
N ALA A 11 -8.49 3.00 3.80
CA ALA A 11 -8.85 3.78 4.99
C ALA A 11 -9.11 2.88 6.20
N GLN A 12 -9.88 1.80 6.02
CA GLN A 12 -10.15 0.82 7.08
C GLN A 12 -8.88 0.06 7.50
N ALA A 13 -8.00 -0.28 6.56
CA ALA A 13 -6.73 -0.94 6.87
C ALA A 13 -5.77 0.00 7.61
N ILE A 14 -5.69 1.28 7.22
CA ILE A 14 -4.88 2.31 7.90
C ILE A 14 -5.31 2.47 9.36
N ASP A 15 -6.62 2.56 9.60
CA ASP A 15 -7.18 2.74 10.94
C ASP A 15 -6.91 1.52 11.83
N LYS A 16 -7.11 0.31 11.30
CA LYS A 16 -6.83 -0.94 12.01
C LYS A 16 -5.34 -1.19 12.27
N LEU A 17 -4.47 -0.83 11.33
CA LEU A 17 -3.02 -1.10 11.40
C LEU A 17 -2.24 0.02 12.12
N ARG A 18 -2.92 1.06 12.63
CA ARG A 18 -2.32 2.26 13.24
C ARG A 18 -1.15 2.82 12.43
N ILE A 19 -1.34 2.87 11.11
CA ILE A 19 -0.30 3.36 10.20
C ILE A 19 -0.33 4.88 10.25
N SER A 20 0.78 5.51 10.63
CA SER A 20 0.90 6.97 10.56
C SER A 20 0.80 7.45 9.10
N ALA A 21 0.42 8.71 8.88
CA ALA A 21 0.38 9.29 7.54
C ALA A 21 1.69 9.07 6.74
N ARG A 22 2.85 9.11 7.42
CA ARG A 22 4.16 8.80 6.82
C ARG A 22 4.31 7.33 6.42
N GLY A 23 3.75 6.42 7.20
CA GLY A 23 3.74 5.00 6.88
C GLY A 23 2.87 4.71 5.65
N LEU A 24 1.74 5.41 5.53
CA LEU A 24 0.88 5.33 4.36
C LEU A 24 1.57 5.86 3.10
N ASP A 25 2.23 7.01 3.17
CA ASP A 25 3.00 7.55 2.04
C ASP A 25 4.06 6.56 1.53
N ARG A 26 4.74 5.84 2.44
CA ARG A 26 5.69 4.80 2.05
C ARG A 26 5.01 3.63 1.36
N ILE A 27 3.89 3.14 1.91
CA ILE A 27 3.12 2.04 1.30
C ILE A 27 2.67 2.44 -0.11
N LEU A 28 2.16 3.66 -0.30
CA LEU A 28 1.73 4.14 -1.61
C LEU A 28 2.88 4.24 -2.61
N LYS A 29 4.08 4.64 -2.17
CA LYS A 29 5.27 4.64 -3.04
C LYS A 29 5.67 3.24 -3.48
N VAL A 30 5.70 2.29 -2.55
CA VAL A 30 6.02 0.88 -2.86
C VAL A 30 4.96 0.27 -3.76
N ALA A 31 3.67 0.48 -3.46
CA ALA A 31 2.57 0.00 -4.28
C ALA A 31 2.61 0.61 -5.69
N ARG A 32 3.07 1.87 -5.83
CA ARG A 32 3.29 2.49 -7.14
C ARG A 32 4.43 1.81 -7.89
N THR A 33 5.55 1.54 -7.23
CA THR A 33 6.67 0.81 -7.85
C THR A 33 6.24 -0.58 -8.34
N ILE A 34 5.46 -1.32 -7.54
CA ILE A 34 4.93 -2.63 -7.93
C ILE A 34 4.02 -2.49 -9.16
N ALA A 35 3.09 -1.53 -9.13
CA ALA A 35 2.23 -1.26 -10.28
C ALA A 35 3.03 -0.90 -11.55
N ASP A 36 4.08 -0.09 -11.42
CA ASP A 36 4.94 0.29 -12.53
C ASP A 36 5.74 -0.93 -13.07
N LEU A 37 6.16 -1.87 -12.21
CA LEU A 37 6.83 -3.12 -12.62
C LEU A 37 5.89 -4.08 -13.36
N GLU A 38 4.60 -4.06 -13.05
CA GLU A 38 3.56 -4.85 -13.73
C GLU A 38 2.95 -4.12 -14.95
N ASP A 39 3.50 -2.94 -15.30
CA ASP A 39 2.99 -2.07 -16.37
C ASP A 39 1.51 -1.67 -16.18
N ALA A 40 1.06 -1.66 -14.91
CA ALA A 40 -0.28 -1.32 -14.52
C ALA A 40 -0.44 0.21 -14.46
N LYS A 41 -1.44 0.72 -15.19
CA LYS A 41 -1.72 2.17 -15.26
C LYS A 41 -2.11 2.76 -13.90
N ALA A 42 -2.72 1.95 -13.04
CA ALA A 42 -3.22 2.35 -11.74
C ALA A 42 -2.69 1.43 -10.63
N ILE A 43 -2.67 1.95 -9.41
CA ILE A 43 -2.45 1.12 -8.23
C ILE A 43 -3.75 0.37 -7.96
N GLU A 44 -3.66 -0.95 -7.91
CA GLU A 44 -4.75 -1.85 -7.59
C GLU A 44 -4.55 -2.49 -6.22
N LEU A 45 -5.59 -3.18 -5.74
CA LEU A 45 -5.58 -3.91 -4.47
C LEU A 45 -4.39 -4.87 -4.31
N PRO A 46 -3.99 -5.66 -5.33
CA PRO A 46 -2.82 -6.54 -5.24
C PRO A 46 -1.52 -5.78 -4.91
N HIS A 47 -1.24 -4.67 -5.61
CA HIS A 47 -0.04 -3.87 -5.38
C HIS A 47 -0.01 -3.28 -3.96
N LEU A 48 -1.17 -2.87 -3.45
CA LEU A 48 -1.32 -2.37 -2.08
C LEU A 48 -1.10 -3.45 -1.04
N ALA A 49 -1.68 -4.65 -1.24
CA ALA A 49 -1.51 -5.78 -0.33
C ALA A 49 -0.04 -6.21 -0.24
N GLU A 50 0.66 -6.27 -1.37
CA GLU A 50 2.07 -6.61 -1.43
C GLU A 50 2.95 -5.54 -0.77
N ALA A 51 2.68 -4.26 -1.02
CA ALA A 51 3.36 -3.15 -0.35
C ALA A 51 3.20 -3.16 1.18
N ILE A 52 2.02 -3.54 1.68
CA ILE A 52 1.77 -3.73 3.11
C ILE A 52 2.60 -4.90 3.65
N GLN A 53 2.66 -6.03 2.93
CA GLN A 53 3.47 -7.19 3.34
C GLN A 53 4.96 -6.85 3.43
N TYR A 54 5.51 -6.15 2.46
CA TYR A 54 6.91 -5.71 2.51
C TYR A 54 7.21 -4.88 3.76
N ARG A 55 6.28 -4.02 4.19
CA ARG A 55 6.45 -3.21 5.40
C ARG A 55 6.38 -4.03 6.69
N SER A 56 5.53 -5.06 6.74
CA SER A 56 5.50 -5.97 7.90
C SER A 56 6.82 -6.74 8.00
N TRP A 57 7.34 -7.23 6.87
CA TRP A 57 8.65 -7.87 6.77
C TRP A 57 9.81 -6.98 7.20
N ASP A 58 9.82 -5.70 6.79
CA ASP A 58 10.86 -4.73 7.19
C ASP A 58 10.92 -4.52 8.72
N ARG A 59 9.79 -4.70 9.42
CA ARG A 59 9.69 -4.51 10.87
C ARG A 59 10.07 -5.76 11.68
N GLU A 60 10.08 -6.92 11.05
CA GLU A 60 10.41 -8.21 11.67
C GLU A 60 11.88 -8.60 11.49
N ARG A 61 12.66 -7.83 10.72
CA ARG A 61 14.10 -8.03 10.62
C ARG A 61 14.79 -7.58 11.92
N PRO A 62 15.56 -8.47 12.59
CA PRO A 62 16.28 -8.14 13.83
C PRO A 62 17.42 -7.14 13.61
#